data_AF-A0A2E5PAE8-F1
#
_entry.id   AF-A0A2E5PAE8-F1
#
_cell.length_a   1.000
_cell.length_b   1.000
_cell.length_c   1.000
_cell.angle_alpha   90.00
_cell.angle_beta   90.00
_cell.angle_gamma   90.00
#
_symmetry.space_group_name_H-M   'P 1'
#
loop_
_entity.id
_entity.type
_entity.pdbx_description
1 polymer ?
#
loop_
_entity_poly.entity_id
_entity_poly.type
_entity_poly.pdbx_seq_one_letter_code
_entity_poly.pdbx_strand_id
1 'polypeptide(L)' 'MIQALSFSFLRGRRVTIEVRQRINILTRTVITVSAVIFGLGICLAILVSRGVDVSSIYDEFIVFTFLNASGIGTVIVQST' A
#
# COMPACT_ATOMS: atom_id res chain seq x y z
N MET A 1 -30.52 -51.60 0.33
CA MET A 1 -31.08 -50.31 0.80
C MET A 1 -30.14 -49.20 0.35
N ILE A 2 -30.64 -48.36 -0.55
CA ILE A 2 -29.93 -47.26 -1.20
C ILE A 2 -29.97 -46.06 -0.24
N GLN A 3 -28.82 -45.54 0.17
CA GLN A 3 -28.75 -44.23 0.82
C GLN A 3 -28.08 -43.27 -0.15
N ALA A 4 -28.94 -42.56 -0.89
CA ALA A 4 -28.52 -41.47 -1.76
C ALA A 4 -27.86 -40.40 -0.90
N LEU A 5 -26.53 -40.33 -0.94
CA LEU A 5 -25.76 -39.18 -0.46
C LEU A 5 -26.22 -37.97 -1.26
N SER A 6 -27.02 -37.14 -0.60
CA SER A 6 -27.70 -36.01 -1.19
C SER A 6 -26.69 -35.02 -1.79
N PHE A 7 -26.63 -34.96 -3.12
CA PHE A 7 -25.93 -33.92 -3.89
C PHE A 7 -26.54 -32.51 -3.68
N SER A 8 -27.53 -32.35 -2.81
CA SER A 8 -28.15 -31.06 -2.49
C SER A 8 -27.20 -30.08 -1.81
N PHE A 9 -26.15 -30.56 -1.13
CA PHE A 9 -25.15 -29.67 -0.52
C PHE A 9 -24.34 -28.89 -1.57
N LEU A 10 -24.19 -29.44 -2.78
CA LEU A 10 -23.42 -28.82 -3.85
C LEU A 10 -24.23 -27.81 -4.68
N ARG A 11 -25.55 -27.70 -4.49
CA ARG A 11 -26.43 -26.89 -5.37
C ARG A 11 -26.73 -25.47 -4.86
N GLY A 12 -26.41 -25.17 -3.59
CA GLY A 12 -26.75 -23.88 -2.96
C GLY A 12 -25.55 -23.00 -2.56
N ARG A 13 -24.34 -23.56 -2.54
CA ARG A 13 -23.13 -22.78 -2.26
C ARG A 13 -22.56 -22.31 -3.59
N ARG A 14 -22.80 -21.05 -3.93
CA ARG A 14 -21.85 -20.30 -4.78
C ARG A 14 -20.53 -20.34 -4.02
N VAL A 15 -19.74 -21.37 -4.27
CA VAL A 15 -18.35 -21.42 -3.84
C VAL A 15 -17.69 -20.33 -4.67
N THR A 16 -17.63 -19.13 -4.11
CA THR A 16 -16.71 -18.10 -4.58
C THR A 16 -15.34 -18.73 -4.40
N ILE A 17 -14.85 -19.34 -5.48
CA ILE A 17 -13.46 -19.72 -5.60
C ILE A 17 -12.74 -18.38 -5.60
N GLU A 18 -12.38 -17.90 -4.41
CA GLU A 18 -11.38 -16.86 -4.26
C GLU A 18 -10.12 -17.47 -4.86
N VAL A 19 -9.90 -17.20 -6.15
CA VAL A 19 -8.61 -17.46 -6.79
C VAL A 19 -7.65 -16.54 -6.07
N ARG A 20 -7.08 -17.02 -4.96
CA ARG A 20 -5.92 -16.39 -4.32
C ARG A 20 -4.78 -16.59 -5.28
N GLN A 21 -4.75 -15.76 -6.32
CA GLN A 21 -3.57 -15.58 -7.15
C GLN A 21 -2.48 -15.22 -6.15
N ARG A 22 -1.63 -16.20 -5.82
CA ARG A 22 -0.42 -15.96 -5.05
C ARG A 22 0.47 -15.13 -5.94
N ILE A 23 0.27 -13.82 -5.92
CA ILE A 23 1.20 -12.87 -6.50
C ILE A 23 2.53 -13.15 -5.82
N ASN A 24 3.54 -13.49 -6.62
CA ASN A 24 4.88 -13.73 -6.12
C ASN A 24 5.29 -12.52 -5.25
N ILE A 25 5.86 -12.78 -4.08
CA ILE A 25 6.28 -11.74 -3.13
C ILE A 25 7.17 -10.70 -3.82
N LEU A 26 8.04 -11.16 -4.73
CA LEU A 26 8.92 -10.29 -5.51
C LEU A 26 8.10 -9.32 -6.38
N THR A 27 7.13 -9.84 -7.13
CA THR A 27 6.26 -9.04 -8.00
C THR A 27 5.43 -8.06 -7.19
N ARG A 28 4.89 -8.48 -6.04
CA ARG A 28 4.13 -7.60 -5.15
C ARG A 28 5.01 -6.46 -4.63
N THR A 29 6.21 -6.77 -4.13
CA THR A 29 7.15 -5.77 -3.62
C THR A 29 7.57 -4.79 -4.72
N VAL A 30 7.87 -5.29 -5.92
CA VAL A 30 8.25 -4.44 -7.05
C VAL A 30 7.12 -3.47 -7.42
N ILE A 31 5.89 -3.95 -7.50
CA ILE A 31 4.72 -3.10 -7.81
C ILE A 31 4.50 -2.06 -6.71
N THR A 32 4.61 -2.46 -5.44
CA THR A 32 4.45 -1.52 -4.32
C THR A 32 5.54 -0.46 -4.32
N VAL A 33 6.80 -0.86 -4.47
CA VAL A 33 7.94 0.08 -4.49
C VAL A 33 7.85 1.01 -5.69
N SER A 34 7.51 0.51 -6.88
CA SER A 34 7.39 1.35 -8.07
C SER A 34 6.24 2.35 -7.96
N ALA A 35 5.10 1.95 -7.41
CA ALA A 35 3.97 2.84 -7.16
C ALA A 35 4.33 3.97 -6.17
N VAL A 36 5.05 3.63 -5.09
CA VAL A 36 5.50 4.63 -4.11
C VAL A 36 6.48 5.62 -4.74
N ILE A 37 7.50 5.14 -5.46
CA ILE A 37 8.48 6.00 -6.14
C ILE A 37 7.79 6.92 -7.15
N PHE A 38 6.85 6.39 -7.93
CA PHE A 38 6.12 7.16 -8.93
C PHE A 38 5.27 8.27 -8.29
N GLY A 39 4.53 7.95 -7.22
CA GLY A 39 3.77 8.95 -6.46
C GLY A 39 4.66 10.05 -5.88
N LEU A 40 5.80 9.67 -5.29
CA LEU A 40 6.79 10.62 -4.76
C LEU A 40 7.36 11.53 -5.84
N GLY A 41 7.66 10.97 -7.02
CA GLY A 41 8.11 11.73 -8.18
C GLY A 41 7.10 12.76 -8.64
N ILE A 42 5.80 12.42 -8.68
CA ILE A 42 4.74 13.37 -9.02
C ILE A 42 4.65 14.49 -7.99
N CYS A 43 4.66 14.17 -6.70
CA CYS A 43 4.62 15.18 -5.63
C CYS A 43 5.78 16.16 -5.73
N LEU A 44 7.00 15.65 -5.94
CA LEU A 44 8.19 16.49 -6.14
C LEU A 44 8.07 17.35 -7.39
N ALA A 45 7.61 16.79 -8.52
CA ALA A 45 7.43 17.55 -9.75
C ALA A 45 6.44 18.71 -9.57
N ILE A 46 5.34 18.49 -8.85
CA ILE A 46 4.37 19.54 -8.53
C ILE A 46 5.03 20.64 -7.68
N LEU A 47 5.73 20.29 -6.60
CA LEU A 47 6.35 21.26 -5.70
C LEU A 47 7.43 22.09 -6.42
N VAL A 48 8.29 21.45 -7.21
CA VAL A 48 9.31 22.13 -8.01
C VAL A 48 8.65 23.05 -9.05
N SER A 49 7.56 22.61 -9.69
CA SER A 49 6.82 23.46 -10.65
C SER A 49 6.22 24.72 -10.01
N ARG A 50 6.01 24.71 -8.69
CA ARG A 50 5.54 25.86 -7.92
C ARG A 50 6.68 26.74 -7.39
N GLY A 51 7.93 26.45 -7.78
CA GLY A 51 9.11 27.21 -7.38
C GLY A 51 9.61 26.87 -5.97
N VAL A 52 9.22 25.72 -5.42
CA VAL A 52 9.76 25.25 -4.14
C VAL A 52 11.14 24.64 -4.37
N ASP A 53 12.14 25.14 -3.65
CA ASP A 53 13.50 24.60 -3.71
C ASP A 53 13.59 23.18 -3.16
N VAL A 54 14.30 22.31 -3.89
CA VAL A 54 14.46 20.89 -3.56
C VAL A 54 15.19 20.69 -2.22
N SER A 55 16.11 21.59 -1.87
CA SER A 55 16.79 21.58 -0.56
C SER A 55 15.83 21.84 0.59
N SER A 56 14.94 22.81 0.44
CA SER A 56 13.89 23.12 1.42
C SER A 56 12.94 21.94 1.61
N ILE A 57 12.56 21.27 0.51
CA ILE A 57 11.75 20.04 0.57
C ILE A 57 12.49 18.95 1.35
N TYR A 58 13.79 18.76 1.12
CA TYR A 58 14.56 17.75 1.85
C TYR A 58 14.61 18.04 3.37
N ASP A 59 14.88 19.29 3.73
CA ASP A 59 14.97 19.69 5.14
C ASP A 59 13.62 19.52 5.86
N GLU A 60 12.51 19.85 5.22
CA GLU A 60 11.20 19.78 5.85
C GLU A 60 10.58 18.37 5.78
N PHE A 61 10.69 17.68 4.65
CA PHE A 61 10.08 16.36 4.51
C PHE A 61 10.93 15.24 5.11
N ILE A 62 12.25 15.28 4.97
CA ILE A 62 13.14 14.20 5.43
C ILE A 62 13.69 14.53 6.81
N VAL A 63 14.33 15.70 6.98
CA VAL A 63 15.02 16.01 8.23
C VAL A 63 14.01 16.28 9.34
N PHE A 64 12.98 17.09 9.12
CA PHE A 64 12.00 17.34 10.17
C PHE A 64 11.14 16.11 10.49
N THR A 65 10.63 15.40 9.49
CA THR A 65 9.76 14.23 9.72
C THR A 65 10.47 13.05 10.40
N PHE A 66 11.72 12.76 10.00
CA PHE A 66 12.42 11.54 10.46
C PHE A 66 13.55 11.80 11.47
N LEU A 67 14.10 13.01 11.54
CA LEU A 67 15.24 13.33 12.43
C LEU A 67 14.86 14.28 13.57
N ASN A 68 13.68 14.90 13.55
CA ASN A 68 13.20 15.75 14.63
C ASN A 68 12.20 15.00 15.52
N ALA A 69 12.45 14.96 16.84
CA ALA A 69 11.62 14.25 17.81
C ALA A 69 10.16 14.75 17.83
N SER A 70 9.93 16.03 17.54
CA SER A 70 8.57 16.57 17.38
C SER A 70 7.87 16.07 16.11
N GLY A 71 8.59 15.94 14.99
CA GLY A 71 8.04 15.42 13.74
C GLY A 71 7.67 13.94 13.84
N ILE A 72 8.55 13.14 14.47
CA ILE A 72 8.30 11.73 14.76
C ILE A 72 7.06 11.56 15.66
N GLY A 73 6.92 12.39 16.69
CA GLY A 73 5.76 12.34 17.61
C GLY A 73 4.42 12.54 16.90
N THR A 74 4.35 13.46 15.94
CA THR A 74 3.13 13.68 15.13
C THR A 74 2.76 12.50 14.24
N VAL A 75 3.74 11.78 13.66
CA VAL A 75 3.47 10.65 12.75
C VAL A 75 3.10 9.38 13.52
N ILE A 76 3.71 9.17 14.70
CA ILE A 76 3.43 7.99 15.54
C ILE A 76 2.03 8.06 16.15
N VAL A 77 1.61 9.23 16.66
CA VAL A 77 0.29 9.39 17.29
C VAL A 77 -0.86 9.13 16.32
N GLN A 78 -0.65 9.34 15.02
CA GLN A 78 -1.68 9.07 14.00
C GLN A 78 -1.69 7.60 13.53
N SER A 79 -0.72 6.79 13.95
CA SER A 79 -0.55 5.38 13.54
C SER A 79 -0.95 4.37 14.62
N THR A 80 -1.41 4.83 15.79
CA THR A 80 -1.94 4.03 16.92
C THR A 80 -3.42 4.30 17.13
#